data_AF-A0A1C4E314-F1
#
_entry.id   AF-A0A1C4E314-F1
#
_cell.length_a   1.000
_cell.length_b   1.000
_cell.length_c   1.000
_cell.angle_alpha   90.00
_cell.angle_beta   90.00
_cell.angle_gamma   90.00
#
_symmetry.space_group_name_H-M   'P 1'
#
loop_
_entity.id
_entity.type
_entity.pdbx_description
1 polymer ?
#
loop_
_entity_poly.entity_id
_entity_poly.type
_entity_poly.pdbx_seq_one_letter_code
_entity_poly.pdbx_strand_id
1 'polypeptide(L)' 'MTSEVLHSHTLALTGMIFISCKDGISHNEIEYASPEHVTAGANVLLQVMMEYAKAQ' A
#
# COMPACT_ATOMS: atom_id res chain seq x y z
N MET A 1 -1.54 7.56 -11.67
CA MET A 1 -2.00 6.62 -10.62
C MET A 1 -2.95 7.35 -9.70
N THR A 2 -4.24 7.37 -10.02
CA THR A 2 -5.29 7.81 -9.09
C THR A 2 -5.66 6.62 -8.21
N SER A 3 -5.74 6.81 -6.89
CA SER A 3 -6.12 5.78 -5.92
C SER A 3 -7.42 6.17 -5.24
N GLU A 4 -8.27 5.17 -4.95
CA GLU A 4 -9.53 5.36 -4.21
C GLU A 4 -9.33 5.96 -2.82
N VAL A 5 -8.11 5.88 -2.27
CA VAL A 5 -7.75 6.53 -1.01
C VAL A 5 -7.89 8.05 -1.09
N LEU A 6 -7.61 8.66 -2.26
CA LEU A 6 -7.79 10.10 -2.46
C LEU A 6 -9.26 10.52 -2.40
N HIS A 7 -10.15 9.72 -2.99
CA HIS A 7 -11.60 9.97 -2.93
C HIS A 7 -12.16 9.78 -1.51
N SER A 8 -11.67 8.77 -0.80
CA SER A 8 -12.20 8.37 0.51
C SER A 8 -11.69 9.22 1.68
N HIS A 9 -10.62 10.01 1.48
CA HIS A 9 -10.00 10.84 2.53
C HIS A 9 -10.95 11.86 3.19
N THR A 10 -12.01 12.27 2.48
CA THR A 10 -13.01 13.20 3.02
C THR A 10 -14.01 12.53 3.96
N LEU A 11 -14.10 11.19 3.96
CA LEU A 11 -15.07 10.42 4.73
C LEU A 11 -14.46 9.81 6.01
N ALA A 12 -13.18 9.45 5.95
CA ALA A 12 -12.45 8.85 7.05
C ALA A 12 -10.96 9.19 6.95
N LEU A 13 -10.23 9.03 8.05
CA LEU A 13 -8.78 9.08 8.03
C LEU A 13 -8.24 7.89 7.21
N THR A 14 -7.60 8.17 6.08
CA THR A 14 -7.07 7.15 5.16
C THR A 14 -5.60 7.41 4.84
N GLY A 15 -4.88 6.34 4.46
CA GLY A 15 -3.48 6.37 4.08
C GLY A 15 -3.13 5.24 3.11
N MET A 16 -1.94 5.31 2.49
CA MET A 16 -1.43 4.31 1.55
C MET A 16 -0.02 3.86 1.91
N ILE A 17 0.32 2.64 1.54
CA ILE A 17 1.66 2.05 1.63
C ILE A 17 2.08 1.68 0.21
N PHE A 18 3.24 2.18 -0.24
CA PHE A 18 3.82 1.84 -1.53
C PHE A 18 4.97 0.84 -1.36
N ILE A 19 5.09 -0.09 -2.32
CA ILE A 19 6.21 -1.00 -2.47
C ILE A 19 6.93 -0.74 -3.79
N SER A 20 8.19 -1.16 -3.91
CA SER A 20 8.97 -0.95 -5.14
C SER A 20 8.59 -1.96 -6.23
N CYS A 21 8.21 -1.44 -7.39
CA CYS A 21 8.10 -2.19 -8.63
C CYS A 21 9.41 -2.09 -9.44
N LYS A 22 9.77 -3.17 -10.13
CA LYS A 22 10.95 -3.22 -11.00
C LYS A 22 10.87 -2.10 -12.05
N ASP A 23 11.92 -1.29 -12.12
CA ASP A 23 12.06 -0.15 -13.04
C ASP A 23 10.90 0.87 -12.98
N GLY A 24 10.06 0.83 -11.94
CA GLY A 24 8.87 1.68 -11.80
C GLY A 24 7.79 1.46 -12.86
N ILE A 25 7.85 0.34 -13.59
CA ILE A 25 6.90 0.02 -14.66
C ILE A 25 5.55 -0.36 -14.05
N SER A 26 4.48 0.19 -14.62
CA SER A 26 3.10 -0.17 -14.29
C SER A 26 2.18 -0.03 -15.50
N HIS A 27 1.03 -0.72 -15.50
CA HIS A 27 0.12 -0.84 -16.66
C HIS A 27 0.79 -1.45 -17.90
N ASN A 28 1.70 -2.38 -17.67
CA ASN A 28 2.35 -3.15 -18.72
C ASN A 28 2.52 -4.59 -18.25
N GLU A 29 2.49 -5.55 -19.17
CA GLU A 29 2.65 -6.98 -18.91
C GLU A 29 3.96 -7.36 -18.21
N ILE A 30 5.00 -6.53 -18.29
CA ILE A 30 6.28 -6.75 -17.61
C ILE A 30 6.36 -6.12 -16.21
N GLU A 31 5.27 -5.49 -15.74
CA GLU A 31 5.16 -4.98 -14.36
C GLU A 31 5.42 -6.11 -13.37
N TYR A 32 6.33 -5.87 -12.44
CA TYR A 32 6.77 -6.88 -11.48
C TYR A 32 7.17 -6.26 -10.15
N ALA A 33 6.68 -6.83 -9.06
CA ALA A 33 7.16 -6.56 -7.71
C ALA A 33 7.78 -7.85 -7.14
N SER A 34 8.94 -7.74 -6.49
CA SER A 34 9.58 -8.92 -5.92
C SER A 34 8.81 -9.45 -4.69
N PRO A 35 8.85 -10.76 -4.40
CA PRO A 35 8.19 -11.34 -3.24
C PRO A 35 8.61 -10.68 -1.92
N GLU A 36 9.85 -10.21 -1.81
CA GLU A 36 10.39 -9.53 -0.65
C GLU A 36 9.72 -8.16 -0.44
N HIS A 37 9.55 -7.38 -1.52
CA HIS A 37 8.86 -6.08 -1.44
C HIS A 37 7.39 -6.25 -1.11
N VAL A 38 6.71 -7.26 -1.69
CA VAL A 38 5.32 -7.58 -1.37
C VAL A 38 5.17 -7.96 0.11
N THR A 39 6.04 -8.83 0.60
CA THR A 39 6.03 -9.27 2.01
C THR A 39 6.31 -8.10 2.96
N ALA A 40 7.27 -7.24 2.63
CA ALA A 40 7.57 -6.04 3.41
C ALA A 40 6.36 -5.10 3.50
N GLY A 41 5.70 -4.82 2.37
CA GLY A 41 4.49 -3.98 2.34
C GLY A 41 3.34 -4.56 3.16
N ALA A 42 3.12 -5.88 3.06
CA ALA A 42 2.09 -6.57 3.84
C ALA A 42 2.39 -6.55 5.35
N ASN A 43 3.65 -6.69 5.75
CA ASN A 43 4.05 -6.60 7.16
C ASN A 43 3.83 -5.20 7.74
N VAL A 44 4.16 -4.14 6.98
CA VAL A 44 3.87 -2.75 7.40
C VAL A 44 2.36 -2.55 7.55
N LEU A 45 1.56 -3.03 6.60
CA LEU A 45 0.10 -2.95 6.70
C LEU A 45 -0.42 -3.64 7.97
N LEU A 46 0.06 -4.86 8.25
CA LEU A 46 -0.31 -5.59 9.46
C LEU A 46 0.05 -4.82 10.73
N GLN A 47 1.28 -4.29 10.82
CA GLN A 47 1.73 -3.53 11.98
C GLN A 47 0.87 -2.30 12.22
N VAL A 48 0.63 -1.50 11.18
CA VAL A 48 -0.17 -0.28 11.28
C VAL A 48 -1.61 -0.60 11.69
N MET A 49 -2.22 -1.66 11.14
CA MET A 49 -3.57 -2.07 11.52
C MET A 49 -3.64 -2.56 12.97
N MET A 50 -2.64 -3.32 13.43
CA MET A 50 -2.55 -3.77 14.82
C MET A 50 -2.39 -2.62 15.80
N GLU A 51 -1.61 -1.59 15.44
CA GLU A 51 -1.46 -0.38 16.25
C GLU A 51 -2.76 0.44 16.25
N TYR A 52 -3.38 0.64 15.09
CA TYR A 52 -4.63 1.37 14.96
C TYR A 52 -5.76 0.73 15.76
N ALA A 53 -5.93 -0.59 15.68
CA ALA A 53 -6.96 -1.33 16.39
C ALA A 53 -6.79 -1.29 17.92
N LYS A 54 -5.56 -1.11 18.43
CA LYS A 54 -5.29 -0.95 19.87
C LYS A 54 -5.49 0.47 20.38
N ALA A 55 -5.40 1.46 19.49
CA ALA A 55 -5.53 2.87 19.81
C ALA A 55 -6.99 3.37 19.78
N GLN A 56 -7.91 2.53 19.30
CA GLN A 56 -9.36 2.73 19.39
C GLN A 56 -9.92 2.12 20.68
#